data_AF-V8CK42-F1
#
_entry.id   AF-V8CK42-F1
#
_cell.length_a   1.000
_cell.length_b   1.000
_cell.length_c   1.000
_cell.angle_alpha   90.00
_cell.angle_beta   90.00
_cell.angle_gamma   90.00
#
_symmetry.space_group_name_H-M   'P 1'
#
loop_
_entity.id
_entity.type
_entity.pdbx_description
1 polymer ?
#
loop_
_entity_poly.entity_id
_entity_poly.type
_entity_poly.pdbx_seq_one_letter_code
_entity_poly.pdbx_strand_id
1 'polypeptide(L)'
;MELHLDSLISQGSYLAGSGDSRDWECGITHQVKTIDLCEYLQKLLQEVPRIYFLKIDIEGAEFEIMHKLLDLGLHEKIEYIACETHERYFSDGEQKISDLRAHIASKNAKNILLDWI
;
A
#
# COMPACT_ATOMS: atom_id res chain seq x y z
N MET A 1 -24.49 19.60 10.18
CA MET A 1 -23.91 18.95 9.00
C MET A 1 -22.87 17.98 9.54
N GLU A 2 -23.33 16.79 9.90
CA GLU A 2 -22.47 15.73 10.44
C GLU A 2 -21.61 15.20 9.28
N LEU A 3 -20.29 15.27 9.45
CA LEU A 3 -19.35 14.64 8.53
C LEU A 3 -19.37 13.14 8.85
N HIS A 4 -19.95 12.35 7.95
CA HIS A 4 -19.93 10.88 8.02
C HIS A 4 -18.46 10.42 7.97
N LEU A 5 -17.93 10.00 9.12
CA LEU A 5 -16.56 9.48 9.28
C LEU A 5 -16.39 8.07 8.70
N ASP A 6 -17.47 7.44 8.21
CA ASP A 6 -17.51 6.03 7.82
C ASP A 6 -16.78 5.70 6.50
N SER A 7 -16.17 6.69 5.85
CA SER A 7 -15.45 6.51 4.58
C SER A 7 -13.93 6.43 4.69
N LEU A 8 -13.37 6.47 5.92
CA LEU A 8 -11.93 6.63 6.15
C LEU A 8 -11.26 5.44 6.86
N ILE A 9 -11.92 4.28 6.95
CA ILE A 9 -11.36 3.12 7.67
C ILE A 9 -10.99 2.03 6.67
N SER A 10 -9.68 1.77 6.56
CA SER A 10 -9.15 0.64 5.81
C SER A 10 -9.50 -0.67 6.52
N GLN A 11 -10.05 -1.62 5.78
CA GLN A 11 -10.60 -2.85 6.33
C GLN A 11 -9.51 -3.86 6.70
N GLY A 12 -8.32 -3.77 6.08
CA GLY A 12 -7.18 -4.65 6.36
C GLY A 12 -6.41 -4.36 7.65
N SER A 13 -6.64 -3.21 8.30
CA SER A 13 -6.01 -2.89 9.60
C SER A 13 -6.75 -3.52 10.79
N TYR A 14 -7.89 -4.18 10.55
CA TYR A 14 -8.73 -4.80 11.56
C TYR A 14 -9.05 -6.26 11.20
N LEU A 15 -8.79 -7.19 12.14
CA LEU A 15 -9.42 -8.51 12.14
C LEU A 15 -10.87 -8.41 12.64
N ALA A 16 -11.62 -7.42 12.12
CA ALA A 16 -13.02 -7.19 12.42
C ALA A 16 -13.70 -6.45 11.25
N GLY A 17 -14.41 -7.22 10.41
CA GLY A 17 -15.65 -6.80 9.78
C GLY A 17 -15.59 -6.09 8.42
N SER A 18 -15.19 -6.81 7.37
CA SER A 18 -15.63 -6.52 6.00
C SER A 18 -17.15 -6.29 5.99
N GLY A 19 -17.58 -5.15 5.44
CA GLY A 19 -18.95 -4.65 5.53
C GLY A 19 -20.04 -5.67 5.21
N ASP A 20 -20.80 -6.05 6.23
CA ASP A 20 -22.21 -6.36 6.10
C ASP A 20 -22.93 -5.72 7.30
N SER A 21 -23.97 -4.97 7.01
CA SER A 21 -24.62 -3.97 7.87
C SER A 21 -25.29 -4.56 9.11
N ARG A 22 -24.56 -4.87 10.18
CA ARG A 22 -25.11 -5.28 11.49
C ARG A 22 -24.23 -4.79 12.65
N ASP A 23 -24.76 -3.85 13.43
CA ASP A 23 -24.47 -3.56 14.84
C ASP A 23 -22.99 -3.53 15.27
N TRP A 24 -22.30 -2.41 15.00
CA TRP A 24 -20.92 -2.13 15.45
C TRP A 24 -20.86 -1.63 16.91
N GLU A 25 -21.23 -2.48 17.87
CA GLU A 25 -20.84 -2.24 19.26
C GLU A 25 -19.37 -2.67 19.48
N CYS A 26 -18.49 -1.68 19.64
CA CYS A 26 -17.18 -1.79 20.30
C CYS A 26 -16.17 -2.78 19.68
N GLY A 27 -15.45 -2.35 18.63
CA GLY A 27 -14.36 -3.12 18.04
C GLY A 27 -13.13 -3.19 18.96
N ILE A 28 -12.72 -4.40 19.35
CA ILE A 28 -11.46 -4.64 20.07
C ILE A 28 -10.30 -4.39 19.11
N THR A 29 -9.47 -3.38 19.40
CA THR A 29 -8.22 -3.13 18.68
C THR A 29 -7.12 -4.04 19.21
N HIS A 30 -6.31 -4.62 18.32
CA HIS A 30 -5.11 -5.38 18.70
C HIS A 30 -3.84 -4.68 18.22
N GLN A 31 -2.89 -4.48 19.13
CA GLN A 31 -1.56 -4.05 18.75
C GLN A 31 -0.81 -5.23 18.13
N VAL A 32 -0.31 -5.02 16.92
CA VAL A 32 0.51 -5.99 16.20
C VAL A 32 1.90 -5.42 15.97
N LYS A 33 2.92 -6.28 15.96
CA LYS A 33 4.26 -5.88 15.55
C LYS A 33 4.29 -5.70 14.04
N THR A 34 4.83 -4.58 13.59
CA THR A 34 5.03 -4.29 12.17
C THR A 34 6.51 -4.41 11.80
N ILE A 35 6.77 -4.59 10.51
CA ILE A 35 8.11 -4.53 9.92
C ILE A 35 8.12 -3.48 8.82
N ASP A 36 9.32 -2.97 8.52
CA ASP A 36 9.53 -2.17 7.33
C ASP A 36 9.73 -3.09 6.11
N LEU A 37 8.79 -3.06 5.17
CA LEU A 37 8.85 -3.92 3.98
C LEU A 37 10.08 -3.61 3.13
N CYS A 38 10.47 -2.35 2.95
CA CYS A 38 11.61 -1.98 2.12
C CYS A 38 12.93 -2.47 2.72
N GLU A 39 13.10 -2.37 4.04
CA GLU A 39 14.27 -2.94 4.73
C GLU A 39 14.32 -4.46 4.62
N TYR A 40 13.16 -5.12 4.71
CA TYR A 40 13.07 -6.56 4.52
C TYR A 40 13.47 -6.97 3.09
N LEU A 41 12.96 -6.27 2.07
CA LEU A 41 13.29 -6.52 0.67
C LEU A 41 14.79 -6.30 0.39
N GLN A 42 15.41 -5.27 0.98
CA GLN A 42 16.86 -5.05 0.87
C GLN A 42 17.67 -6.23 1.39
N LYS A 43 17.27 -6.82 2.52
CA LYS A 43 17.92 -8.02 3.09
C LYS A 43 17.68 -9.24 2.21
N LEU A 44 16.44 -9.46 1.77
CA LEU A 44 16.09 -10.59 0.89
C LEU A 44 16.89 -10.56 -0.42
N LEU A 45 17.04 -9.38 -1.03
CA LEU A 45 17.80 -9.19 -2.27
C LEU A 45 19.33 -9.35 -2.12
N GLN A 46 19.85 -9.54 -0.89
CA GLN A 46 21.23 -9.99 -0.67
C GLN A 46 21.35 -11.51 -0.82
N GLU A 47 20.26 -12.23 -0.63
CA GLU A 47 20.20 -13.70 -0.69
C GLU A 47 19.72 -14.21 -2.04
N VAL A 48 18.85 -13.46 -2.72
CA VAL A 48 18.32 -13.79 -4.04
C VAL A 48 18.66 -12.72 -5.08
N PRO A 49 18.97 -13.09 -6.33
CA PRO A 49 19.40 -12.13 -7.35
C PRO A 49 18.29 -11.19 -7.82
N ARG A 50 17.02 -11.62 -7.74
CA ARG A 50 15.84 -10.91 -8.24
C ARG A 50 14.56 -11.48 -7.62
N ILE A 51 13.56 -10.63 -7.41
CA ILE A 51 12.19 -11.04 -7.09
C ILE A 51 11.39 -11.04 -8.39
N TYR A 52 10.65 -12.12 -8.67
CA TYR A 52 9.86 -12.18 -9.89
C TYR A 52 8.57 -11.36 -9.79
N PHE A 53 7.88 -11.40 -8.66
CA PHE A 53 6.60 -10.72 -8.52
C PHE A 53 6.42 -10.23 -7.08
N LEU A 54 5.99 -8.98 -6.93
CA LEU A 54 5.61 -8.37 -5.66
C LEU A 54 4.18 -7.86 -5.76
N LYS A 55 3.26 -8.43 -4.97
CA LYS A 55 1.91 -7.86 -4.76
C LYS A 55 1.91 -7.03 -3.48
N ILE A 56 1.35 -5.82 -3.55
CA ILE A 56 1.09 -4.93 -2.43
C ILE A 56 -0.40 -4.61 -2.42
N ASP A 57 -1.02 -4.83 -1.27
CA ASP A 57 -2.44 -4.64 -1.00
C ASP A 57 -2.51 -4.51 0.53
N ILE A 58 -2.23 -3.29 1.01
CA ILE A 58 -1.92 -2.99 2.41
C ILE A 58 -2.60 -1.70 2.82
N GLU A 59 -3.92 -1.73 2.70
CA GLU A 59 -4.94 -0.92 3.34
C GLU A 59 -4.40 0.27 4.16
N GLY A 60 -3.84 1.28 3.50
CA GLY A 60 -3.44 2.55 4.10
C GLY A 60 -1.95 2.92 4.06
N ALA A 61 -1.05 1.99 3.71
CA ALA A 61 0.41 2.21 3.71
C ALA A 61 1.07 2.18 2.32
N GLU A 62 0.29 2.02 1.25
CA GLU A 62 0.79 1.78 -0.10
C GLU A 62 1.65 2.92 -0.62
N PHE A 63 1.18 4.16 -0.46
CA PHE A 63 1.89 5.34 -0.97
C PHE A 63 3.28 5.46 -0.32
N GLU A 64 3.36 5.34 1.01
CA GLU A 64 4.61 5.44 1.75
C GLU A 64 5.60 4.34 1.33
N ILE A 65 5.11 3.10 1.22
CA ILE A 65 5.91 1.95 0.78
C ILE A 65 6.40 2.16 -0.66
N MET A 66 5.52 2.54 -1.58
CA MET A 66 5.86 2.68 -3.00
C MET A 66 6.84 3.84 -3.23
N HIS A 67 6.67 4.98 -2.55
CA HIS A 67 7.64 6.07 -2.60
C HIS A 67 9.02 5.62 -2.10
N LYS A 68 9.08 4.96 -0.93
CA LYS A 68 10.35 4.45 -0.39
C LYS A 68 10.98 3.39 -1.29
N LEU A 69 10.18 2.50 -1.87
CA LEU A 69 10.63 1.45 -2.79
C LEU A 69 11.26 2.05 -4.06
N LEU A 70 10.66 3.10 -4.62
CA LEU A 70 11.17 3.86 -5.77
C LEU A 70 12.44 4.65 -5.43
N ASP A 71 12.47 5.30 -4.26
CA ASP A 71 13.62 6.08 -3.79
C ASP A 71 14.86 5.22 -3.59
N LEU A 72 14.69 4.03 -3.05
CA LEU A 72 15.76 3.05 -2.83
C LEU A 72 16.16 2.29 -4.10
N GLY A 73 15.51 2.52 -5.24
CA GLY A 73 15.80 1.79 -6.48
C GLY A 73 15.43 0.29 -6.44
N LEU A 74 14.62 -0.14 -5.46
CA LEU A 74 14.30 -1.56 -5.26
C LEU A 74 13.49 -2.15 -6.41
N HIS A 75 12.67 -1.33 -7.06
CA HIS A 75 11.90 -1.71 -8.24
C HIS A 75 12.77 -2.28 -9.38
N GLU A 76 14.04 -1.90 -9.49
CA GLU A 76 14.96 -2.41 -10.52
C GLU A 76 15.33 -3.90 -10.35
N LYS A 77 15.11 -4.43 -9.15
CA LYS A 77 15.37 -5.83 -8.78
C LYS A 77 14.11 -6.66 -8.65
N ILE A 78 12.97 -6.12 -9.08
CA ILE A 78 11.68 -6.80 -9.06
C ILE A 78 11.15 -6.84 -10.50
N GLU A 79 10.80 -8.01 -11.04
CA GLU A 79 10.36 -8.09 -12.44
C GLU A 79 8.98 -7.43 -12.63
N TYR A 80 8.06 -7.64 -11.67
CA TYR A 80 6.72 -7.08 -11.71
C TYR A 80 6.24 -6.68 -10.31
N ILE A 81 5.61 -5.52 -10.22
CA ILE A 81 4.99 -4.99 -9.01
C ILE A 81 3.53 -4.69 -9.32
N ALA A 82 2.62 -5.31 -8.57
CA ALA A 82 1.21 -4.96 -8.57
C ALA A 82 0.89 -4.30 -7.22
N CYS A 83 0.37 -3.08 -7.24
CA CYS A 83 -0.04 -2.37 -6.04
C CYS A 83 -1.50 -1.96 -6.19
N GLU A 84 -2.38 -2.52 -5.37
CA GLU A 84 -3.75 -2.00 -5.23
C GLU A 84 -3.67 -0.73 -4.38
N THR A 85 -4.04 0.41 -4.95
CA THR A 85 -4.06 1.67 -4.21
C THR A 85 -5.43 1.90 -3.60
N HIS A 86 -5.44 2.34 -2.35
CA HIS A 86 -6.64 2.62 -1.58
C HIS A 86 -6.95 4.13 -1.53
N GLU A 87 -6.64 4.87 -2.61
CA GLU A 87 -6.71 6.35 -2.67
C GLU A 87 -8.08 6.90 -2.26
N ARG A 88 -9.16 6.19 -2.58
CA ARG A 88 -10.54 6.60 -2.29
C ARG A 88 -10.85 6.76 -0.80
N TYR A 89 -10.05 6.15 0.07
CA TYR A 89 -10.19 6.26 1.53
C TYR A 89 -9.36 7.40 2.12
N PHE A 90 -8.69 8.21 1.29
CA PHE A 90 -7.93 9.37 1.72
C PHE A 90 -8.58 10.66 1.23
N SER A 91 -8.66 11.67 2.10
CA SER A 91 -9.13 13.00 1.71
C SER A 91 -8.25 13.67 0.64
N ASP A 92 -6.98 13.28 0.57
CA ASP A 92 -5.96 13.77 -0.38
C ASP A 92 -5.54 12.68 -1.39
N GLY A 93 -6.37 11.65 -1.59
CA GLY A 93 -6.05 10.48 -2.44
C GLY A 93 -5.66 10.83 -3.87
N GLU A 94 -6.37 11.77 -4.50
CA GLU A 94 -6.07 12.24 -5.86
C GLU A 94 -4.67 12.86 -5.98
N GLN A 95 -4.24 13.59 -4.95
CA GLN A 95 -2.89 14.16 -4.94
C GLN A 95 -1.85 13.04 -4.75
N LYS A 96 -2.08 12.12 -3.80
CA LYS A 96 -1.20 10.98 -3.53
C LYS A 96 -0.99 10.10 -4.77
N ILE A 97 -2.06 9.77 -5.50
CA ILE A 97 -1.95 8.95 -6.72
C ILE A 97 -1.25 9.71 -7.85
N SER A 98 -1.51 11.01 -8.00
CA SER A 98 -0.81 11.86 -8.96
C SER A 98 0.69 11.92 -8.67
N ASP A 99 1.07 12.13 -7.41
CA ASP A 99 2.47 12.20 -6.97
C ASP A 99 3.19 10.86 -7.16
N LEU A 100 2.52 9.75 -6.84
CA LEU A 100 3.06 8.41 -7.07
C LEU A 100 3.29 8.15 -8.57
N ARG A 101 2.31 8.48 -9.44
CA ARG A 101 2.45 8.32 -10.89
C ARG A 101 3.60 9.18 -11.44
N ALA A 102 3.75 10.42 -10.96
CA ALA A 102 4.88 11.27 -11.31
C ALA A 102 6.22 10.69 -10.86
N HIS A 103 6.27 10.09 -9.67
CA HIS A 103 7.47 9.45 -9.15
C HIS A 103 7.88 8.20 -9.93
N ILE A 104 6.91 7.34 -10.27
CA ILE A 104 7.13 6.17 -11.14
C ILE A 104 7.72 6.62 -12.49
N ALA A 105 7.14 7.67 -13.08
CA ALA A 105 7.62 8.23 -14.34
C ALA A 105 9.03 8.81 -14.23
N SER A 106 9.35 9.53 -13.14
CA SER A 106 10.68 10.13 -12.95
C SER A 106 11.79 9.08 -12.74
N LYS A 107 11.45 7.91 -12.19
CA LYS A 107 12.35 6.75 -12.09
C LYS A 107 12.39 5.90 -13.36
N ASN A 108 11.57 6.20 -14.37
CA ASN A 108 11.40 5.39 -15.58
C ASN A 108 11.04 3.92 -15.24
N ALA A 109 10.27 3.71 -14.18
CA ALA A 109 9.83 2.39 -13.74
C ALA A 109 8.68 1.91 -14.64
N LYS A 110 8.88 0.78 -15.33
CA LYS A 110 7.93 0.22 -16.32
C LYS A 110 7.23 -1.05 -15.85
N ASN A 111 7.61 -1.52 -14.66
CA ASN A 111 7.22 -2.79 -14.07
C ASN A 111 6.19 -2.63 -12.95
N ILE A 112 5.51 -1.48 -12.85
CA ILE A 112 4.55 -1.19 -11.80
C ILE A 112 3.14 -1.08 -12.41
N LEU A 113 2.22 -1.88 -11.89
CA LEU A 113 0.80 -1.84 -12.19
C LEU A 113 0.04 -1.33 -10.96
N LEU A 114 -0.59 -0.16 -11.10
CA LEU A 114 -1.43 0.44 -10.04
C LEU A 114 -2.92 0.12 -10.20
N ASP A 115 -3.34 -0.33 -11.38
CA ASP A 115 -4.75 -0.56 -11.71
C ASP A 115 -5.18 -2.01 -11.37
N TRP A 116 -4.57 -2.62 -10.34
CA TRP A 116 -4.90 -3.97 -9.89
C TRP A 116 -6.12 -3.90 -8.94
N ILE A 117 -7.26 -4.43 -9.39
CA ILE A 117 -8.56 -4.51 -8.69
C ILE A 117 -9.10 -5.94 -8.83
#